data_AF-A0A9N9U9Y1-F1
#
_entry.id   AF-A0A9N9U9Y1-F1
#
_cell.length_a   1.000
_cell.length_b   1.000
_cell.length_c   1.000
_cell.angle_alpha   90.00
_cell.angle_beta   90.00
_cell.angle_gamma   90.00
#
_symmetry.space_group_name_H-M   'P 1'
#
loop_
_entity.id
_entity.type
_entity.pdbx_description
1 polymer ?
#
loop_
_entity_poly.entity_id
_entity_poly.type
_entity_poly.pdbx_seq_one_letter_code
_entity_poly.pdbx_strand_id
1 'polypeptide(L)'
;MDDIFILHRPLIQRLYQKERKTLKEVKEILERDHQFPSLPISIYETRLRNHLGVRKKFKKSDWSIIYQHHMKTKRETSSLYLNGVKYPWVKAWKEIRRSGARQATTDLVMREQLSKVEGWGFFNISALKSLIDVGVQIRPFDHSKYCSRLLQDAQCGMSNETYELLYRFFQDHCSVSPEAISEAVSEEGTTLLELLSRFGVKVGGTGLRALLRAARIGNFSAVNWLLGAGVNIKAGICDDSGSGDDFTIVALLIQEIDGHRDISLKMSMLQHLVDCGAELKERASDQFADGLFKHVLEQKTKEIWGIRGIEGVQNIIVVNDKKKAADVLVPWLLDQLGVRSRNIAGTELQALFTAASASIFGLPILNELYTTYGLPPDSGAVLASLIKNQAGEELIQEVIQKSASIDMYAKEKGTDRCYTPLQAAASVGNYCLVFQLLDRGADVNAPSRGFHWSTALQAICSWHPASGEERDRQQKIVNLLINNGANINAEPEDGGLTAIMVSASQGDVELAAVLLAHGADPNLHVTRRLGRYPQSTLDIATRRCDMIKLLLDAGALSARRGSTGYEGAILDAEKYGNHVVARILREHIEKQEEQFHIRPELRACHSAVMKKMDEQDAKRRRKKMQDTD
;
A
#
# COMPACT_ATOMS: atom_id res chain seq x y z
N MET A 1 64.19 75.77 -12.34
CA MET A 1 63.85 74.62 -13.24
C MET A 1 62.45 74.07 -12.96
N ASP A 2 62.01 73.96 -11.70
CA ASP A 2 60.62 73.60 -11.39
C ASP A 2 59.62 74.73 -11.78
N ASP A 3 60.07 75.98 -11.82
CA ASP A 3 59.25 77.14 -12.22
C ASP A 3 58.68 77.03 -13.63
N ILE A 4 59.43 76.43 -14.57
CA ILE A 4 59.00 76.25 -15.96
C ILE A 4 57.80 75.28 -16.05
N PHE A 5 57.80 74.21 -15.24
CA PHE A 5 56.70 73.23 -15.18
C PHE A 5 55.44 73.83 -14.54
N ILE A 6 55.60 74.71 -13.56
CA ILE A 6 54.47 75.40 -12.91
C ILE A 6 53.89 76.46 -13.84
N LEU A 7 54.73 77.24 -14.52
CA LEU A 7 54.31 78.27 -15.46
C LEU A 7 53.48 77.70 -16.63
N HIS A 8 53.87 76.54 -17.15
CA HIS A 8 53.19 75.87 -18.27
C HIS A 8 52.09 74.88 -17.84
N ARG A 9 51.69 74.90 -16.55
CA ARG A 9 50.63 74.04 -15.99
C ARG A 9 49.35 74.01 -16.84
N PRO A 10 48.79 75.15 -17.33
CA PRO A 10 47.54 75.13 -18.09
C PRO A 10 47.66 74.39 -19.43
N LEU A 11 48.80 74.58 -20.13
CA LEU A 11 49.09 73.90 -21.39
C LEU A 11 49.18 72.39 -21.17
N ILE A 12 49.93 71.98 -20.14
CA ILE A 12 50.13 70.57 -19.81
C ILE A 12 48.79 69.90 -19.44
N GLN A 13 47.95 70.57 -18.65
CA GLN A 13 46.62 70.06 -18.31
C GLN A 13 45.72 69.95 -19.55
N ARG A 14 45.79 70.91 -20.48
CA ARG A 14 45.05 70.83 -21.74
C ARG A 14 45.51 69.65 -22.60
N LEU A 15 46.81 69.52 -22.86
CA LEU A 15 47.38 68.45 -23.69
C LEU A 15 47.08 67.06 -23.10
N TYR A 16 47.18 66.93 -21.77
CA TYR A 16 47.02 65.64 -21.10
C TYR A 16 45.56 65.28 -20.79
N GLN A 17 44.73 66.23 -20.32
CA GLN A 17 43.36 65.95 -19.86
C GLN A 17 42.30 66.21 -20.94
N LYS A 18 42.43 67.30 -21.71
CA LYS A 18 41.44 67.64 -22.77
C LYS A 18 41.77 66.95 -24.09
N GLU A 19 43.02 67.01 -24.53
CA GLU A 19 43.45 66.49 -25.83
C GLU A 19 43.96 65.03 -25.77
N ARG A 20 44.11 64.47 -24.57
CA ARG A 20 44.43 63.06 -24.31
C ARG A 20 45.74 62.55 -24.93
N LYS A 21 46.75 63.41 -25.07
CA LYS A 21 48.08 63.04 -25.59
C LYS A 21 48.89 62.21 -24.59
N THR A 22 49.76 61.33 -25.09
CA THR A 22 50.61 60.49 -24.22
C THR A 22 51.73 61.31 -23.57
N LEU A 23 52.30 60.80 -22.47
CA LEU A 23 53.39 61.50 -21.76
C LEU A 23 54.63 61.73 -22.66
N LYS A 24 54.89 60.82 -23.60
CA LYS A 24 55.99 60.94 -24.55
C LYS A 24 55.75 62.06 -25.56
N GLU A 25 54.54 62.15 -26.12
CA GLU A 25 54.13 63.25 -27.01
C GLU A 25 54.13 64.60 -26.31
N VAL A 26 53.61 64.65 -25.08
CA VAL A 26 53.62 65.89 -24.29
C VAL A 26 55.06 66.33 -24.02
N LYS A 27 55.96 65.41 -23.69
CA LYS A 27 57.39 65.71 -23.53
C LYS A 27 57.99 66.28 -24.82
N GLU A 28 57.79 65.63 -25.96
CA GLU A 28 58.34 66.08 -27.25
C GLU A 28 57.83 67.48 -27.64
N ILE A 29 56.55 67.77 -27.41
CA ILE A 29 55.96 69.11 -27.66
C ILE A 29 56.57 70.15 -26.72
N LEU A 30 56.74 69.84 -25.44
CA LEU A 30 57.30 70.78 -24.45
C LEU A 30 58.78 71.09 -24.74
N GLU A 31 59.57 70.08 -25.13
CA GLU A 31 60.99 70.25 -25.46
C GLU A 31 61.19 70.99 -26.79
N ARG A 32 60.36 70.69 -27.80
CA ARG A 32 60.49 71.31 -29.13
C ARG A 32 59.97 72.75 -29.16
N ASP A 33 58.78 73.00 -28.64
CA ASP A 33 58.03 74.24 -28.89
C ASP A 33 58.05 75.22 -27.70
N HIS A 34 58.42 74.76 -26.51
CA HIS A 34 58.33 75.55 -25.27
C HIS A 34 59.64 75.62 -24.45
N GLN A 35 60.78 75.34 -25.11
CA GLN A 35 62.13 75.45 -24.54
C GLN A 35 62.34 74.66 -23.24
N PHE A 36 61.63 73.55 -23.05
CA PHE A 36 61.90 72.69 -21.90
C PHE A 36 63.26 71.97 -22.05
N PRO A 37 64.00 71.76 -20.95
CA PRO A 37 65.25 71.01 -20.99
C PRO A 37 65.01 69.55 -21.37
N SER A 38 65.88 69.00 -22.22
CA SER A 38 65.86 67.59 -22.62
C SER A 38 66.17 66.70 -21.41
N LEU A 39 65.13 66.07 -20.84
CA LEU A 39 65.24 65.25 -19.63
C LEU A 39 64.62 63.86 -19.82
N PRO A 40 65.07 62.82 -19.09
CA PRO A 40 64.41 61.53 -19.08
C PRO A 40 62.90 61.62 -18.80
N ILE A 41 62.11 60.77 -19.46
CA ILE A 41 60.64 60.72 -19.32
C ILE A 41 60.22 60.53 -17.85
N SER A 42 61.00 59.78 -17.07
CA SER A 42 60.78 59.56 -15.64
C SER A 42 60.81 60.84 -14.81
N ILE A 43 61.62 61.84 -15.20
CA ILE A 43 61.69 63.14 -14.51
C ILE A 43 60.45 63.99 -14.82
N TYR A 44 60.00 63.99 -16.08
CA TYR A 44 58.70 64.59 -16.44
C TYR A 44 57.55 63.93 -15.67
N GLU A 45 57.52 62.60 -15.61
CA GLU A 45 56.49 61.85 -14.86
C GLU A 45 56.47 62.24 -13.38
N THR A 46 57.64 62.33 -12.75
CA THR A 46 57.77 62.69 -11.33
C THR A 46 57.31 64.12 -11.08
N ARG A 47 57.70 65.07 -11.93
CA ARG A 47 57.33 66.48 -11.78
C ARG A 47 55.85 66.74 -12.04
N LEU A 48 55.26 66.11 -13.04
CA LEU A 48 53.82 66.18 -13.31
C LEU A 48 52.99 65.61 -12.14
N ARG A 49 53.47 64.50 -11.55
CA ARG A 49 52.83 63.90 -10.38
C ARG A 49 52.91 64.79 -9.14
N ASN A 50 54.08 65.35 -8.86
CA ASN A 50 54.34 66.08 -7.63
C ASN A 50 53.81 67.53 -7.69
N HIS A 51 53.99 68.23 -8.81
CA HIS A 51 53.64 69.64 -8.92
C HIS A 51 52.27 69.89 -9.56
N LEU A 52 51.77 69.01 -10.42
CA LEU A 52 50.48 69.21 -11.11
C LEU A 52 49.36 68.27 -10.62
N GLY A 53 49.67 67.33 -9.74
CA GLY A 53 48.69 66.41 -9.16
C GLY A 53 48.09 65.41 -10.16
N VAL A 54 48.66 65.29 -11.36
CA VAL A 54 48.21 64.34 -12.38
C VAL A 54 48.73 62.95 -11.98
N ARG A 55 47.84 62.09 -11.45
CA ARG A 55 48.21 60.78 -10.88
C ARG A 55 47.88 59.64 -11.83
N LYS A 56 48.82 58.69 -11.95
CA LYS A 56 48.70 57.45 -12.75
C LYS A 56 47.91 56.34 -12.05
N LYS A 57 47.77 56.38 -10.71
CA LYS A 57 47.17 55.30 -9.89
C LYS A 57 46.21 55.87 -8.82
N PHE A 58 45.12 55.14 -8.56
CA PHE A 58 44.07 55.49 -7.58
C PHE A 58 44.53 55.34 -6.12
N LYS A 59 43.89 56.08 -5.21
CA LYS A 59 43.98 55.87 -3.76
C LYS A 59 42.87 54.95 -3.26
N LYS A 60 43.06 54.36 -2.07
CA LYS A 60 42.09 53.48 -1.41
C LYS A 60 40.71 54.15 -1.22
N SER A 61 40.69 55.46 -0.98
CA SER A 61 39.49 56.30 -0.84
C SER A 61 38.62 56.36 -2.10
N ASP A 62 39.23 56.27 -3.28
CA ASP A 62 38.55 56.51 -4.56
C ASP A 62 37.65 55.33 -4.94
N TRP A 63 37.98 54.12 -4.46
CA TRP A 63 37.27 52.88 -4.78
C TRP A 63 35.85 52.82 -4.22
N SER A 64 35.58 53.47 -3.09
CA SER A 64 34.24 53.48 -2.49
C SER A 64 33.24 54.26 -3.36
N ILE A 65 33.66 55.42 -3.87
CA ILE A 65 32.83 56.27 -4.73
C ILE A 65 32.57 55.58 -6.09
N ILE A 66 33.60 54.95 -6.66
CA ILE A 66 33.49 54.20 -7.93
C ILE A 66 32.52 53.02 -7.78
N TYR A 67 32.58 52.30 -6.66
CA TYR A 67 31.65 51.21 -6.36
C TYR A 67 30.19 51.70 -6.27
N GLN A 68 29.94 52.78 -5.53
CA GLN A 68 28.60 53.36 -5.39
C GLN A 68 28.01 53.82 -6.74
N HIS A 69 28.82 54.43 -7.60
CA HIS A 69 28.39 54.88 -8.92
C HIS A 69 28.01 53.70 -9.84
N HIS A 70 28.77 52.60 -9.80
CA HIS A 70 28.45 51.40 -10.57
C HIS A 70 27.16 50.72 -10.07
N MET A 71 26.96 50.63 -8.75
CA MET A 71 25.76 50.04 -8.17
C MET A 71 24.47 50.79 -8.56
N LYS A 72 24.56 52.11 -8.76
CA LYS A 72 23.44 52.90 -9.27
C LYS A 72 23.13 52.68 -10.76
N THR A 73 24.11 52.26 -11.56
CA THR A 73 24.00 52.23 -13.03
C THR A 73 23.74 50.84 -13.62
N LYS A 74 23.95 49.75 -12.87
CA LYS A 74 23.54 48.35 -13.19
C LYS A 74 23.82 47.88 -14.63
N ARG A 75 24.98 48.21 -15.21
CA ARG A 75 25.40 47.68 -16.53
C ARG A 75 26.65 46.82 -16.38
N GLU A 76 26.54 45.54 -16.71
CA GLU A 76 27.60 44.54 -16.48
C GLU A 76 28.75 44.55 -17.51
N THR A 77 28.68 45.37 -18.57
CA THR A 77 29.58 45.24 -19.73
C THR A 77 30.48 46.43 -20.03
N SER A 78 30.56 47.47 -19.18
CA SER A 78 31.42 48.62 -19.45
C SER A 78 32.78 48.54 -18.75
N SER A 79 33.86 48.56 -19.54
CA SER A 79 35.18 48.91 -18.99
C SER A 79 35.14 50.33 -18.42
N LEU A 80 35.74 50.53 -17.25
CA LEU A 80 35.75 51.85 -16.60
C LEU A 80 36.82 52.72 -17.25
N TYR A 81 36.42 53.83 -17.85
CA TYR A 81 37.36 54.80 -18.43
C TYR A 81 37.58 55.92 -17.42
N LEU A 82 38.80 56.03 -16.88
CA LEU A 82 39.15 57.03 -15.88
C LEU A 82 40.51 57.63 -16.21
N ASN A 83 40.57 58.97 -16.24
CA ASN A 83 41.77 59.74 -16.59
C ASN A 83 42.42 59.29 -17.91
N GLY A 84 41.59 58.94 -18.91
CA GLY A 84 42.04 58.50 -20.23
C GLY A 84 42.51 57.05 -20.31
N VAL A 85 42.54 56.30 -19.20
CA VAL A 85 42.96 54.90 -19.17
C VAL A 85 41.74 53.98 -19.03
N LYS A 86 41.65 52.97 -19.90
CA LYS A 86 40.61 51.93 -19.86
C LYS A 86 40.98 50.87 -18.83
N TYR A 87 40.17 50.72 -17.78
CA TYR A 87 40.29 49.67 -16.77
C TYR A 87 39.22 48.59 -16.99
N PRO A 88 39.61 47.33 -17.25
CA PRO A 88 38.67 46.22 -17.28
C PRO A 88 38.01 46.04 -15.91
N TRP A 89 36.68 45.90 -15.88
CA TRP A 89 35.90 45.83 -14.64
C TRP A 89 36.38 44.72 -13.71
N VAL A 90 36.78 43.57 -14.25
CA VAL A 90 37.32 42.44 -13.48
C VAL A 90 38.55 42.84 -12.64
N LYS A 91 39.41 43.73 -13.17
CA LYS A 91 40.58 44.24 -12.44
C LYS A 91 40.18 45.29 -11.41
N ALA A 92 39.27 46.21 -11.75
CA ALA A 92 38.73 47.19 -10.80
C ALA A 92 38.05 46.50 -9.61
N TRP A 93 37.29 45.42 -9.87
CA TRP A 93 36.59 44.65 -8.86
C TRP A 93 37.53 43.96 -7.87
N LYS A 94 38.67 43.45 -8.35
CA LYS A 94 39.71 42.88 -7.46
C LYS A 94 40.28 43.94 -6.52
N GLU A 95 40.48 45.16 -6.99
CA GLU A 95 40.97 46.26 -6.15
C GLU A 95 39.92 46.81 -5.19
N ILE A 96 38.64 46.85 -5.58
CA ILE A 96 37.53 47.18 -4.67
C ILE A 96 37.47 46.20 -3.50
N ARG A 97 37.66 44.89 -3.74
CA ARG A 97 37.74 43.90 -2.65
C ARG A 97 38.94 44.11 -1.74
N ARG A 98 40.13 44.34 -2.31
CA ARG A 98 41.35 44.59 -1.54
C ARG A 98 41.28 45.87 -0.70
N SER A 99 40.54 46.87 -1.18
CA SER A 99 40.38 48.14 -0.49
C SER A 99 39.38 48.13 0.67
N GLY A 100 38.57 47.08 0.83
CA GLY A 100 37.63 46.97 1.96
C GLY A 100 36.38 47.85 1.85
N ALA A 101 36.14 48.48 0.69
CA ALA A 101 35.01 49.39 0.48
C ALA A 101 33.62 48.74 0.69
N ARG A 102 33.53 47.40 0.70
CA ARG A 102 32.30 46.63 1.01
C ARG A 102 31.84 46.72 2.47
N GLN A 103 32.75 46.90 3.42
CA GLN A 103 32.41 46.91 4.85
C GLN A 103 31.74 48.21 5.29
N ALA A 104 31.95 49.31 4.55
CA ALA A 104 31.47 50.64 4.94
C ALA A 104 29.98 50.91 4.63
N THR A 105 29.26 49.97 4.00
CA THR A 105 27.83 50.14 3.67
C THR A 105 27.01 48.94 4.14
N THR A 106 26.91 48.77 5.46
CA THR A 106 26.21 47.65 6.14
C THR A 106 24.69 47.64 5.89
N ASP A 107 24.04 48.80 5.75
CA ASP A 107 22.58 48.90 5.59
C ASP A 107 22.03 48.35 4.26
N LEU A 108 22.85 48.35 3.20
CA LEU A 108 22.44 47.84 1.89
C LEU A 108 22.75 46.35 1.72
N VAL A 109 23.72 45.82 2.48
CA VAL A 109 24.12 44.41 2.41
C VAL A 109 23.03 43.50 2.97
N MET A 110 22.33 43.90 4.04
CA MET A 110 21.25 43.06 4.59
C MET A 110 20.04 42.92 3.67
N ARG A 111 19.72 43.95 2.86
CA ARG A 111 18.67 43.87 1.83
C ARG A 111 18.98 42.87 0.71
N GLU A 112 20.25 42.68 0.37
CA GLU A 112 20.67 41.74 -0.68
C GLU A 112 20.99 40.33 -0.13
N GLN A 113 21.42 40.23 1.14
CA GLN A 113 21.64 38.95 1.82
C GLN A 113 20.30 38.20 2.05
N LEU A 114 19.25 38.92 2.47
CA LEU A 114 17.90 38.36 2.58
C LEU A 114 17.23 38.08 1.22
N SER A 115 17.83 38.41 0.07
CA SER A 115 17.24 38.08 -1.24
C SER A 115 18.06 37.05 -2.04
N LYS A 116 19.25 36.66 -1.57
CA LYS A 116 20.21 35.84 -2.34
C LYS A 116 20.73 34.58 -1.63
N VAL A 117 20.37 34.32 -0.38
CA VAL A 117 20.79 33.09 0.32
C VAL A 117 19.91 31.94 -0.16
N GLU A 118 20.20 31.32 -1.30
CA GLU A 118 19.65 29.98 -1.59
C GLU A 118 20.27 28.97 -0.61
N GLY A 119 19.66 28.84 0.58
CA GLY A 119 20.14 28.00 1.68
C GLY A 119 19.72 28.52 3.05
N TRP A 120 18.41 28.57 3.30
CA TRP A 120 17.80 29.29 4.43
C TRP A 120 17.70 28.48 5.75
N GLY A 121 18.68 27.63 6.05
CA GLY A 121 18.71 26.81 7.27
C GLY A 121 19.10 27.55 8.56
N PHE A 122 19.45 28.84 8.47
CA PHE A 122 20.14 29.59 9.54
C PHE A 122 19.28 30.62 10.29
N PHE A 123 18.02 30.85 9.90
CA PHE A 123 17.14 31.80 10.60
C PHE A 123 16.48 31.12 11.80
N ASN A 124 17.06 31.35 12.99
CA ASN A 124 16.67 30.76 14.28
C ASN A 124 16.51 31.85 15.36
N ILE A 125 16.12 31.49 16.59
CA ILE A 125 15.85 32.46 17.67
C ILE A 125 17.10 33.30 17.98
N SER A 126 18.30 32.72 17.93
CA SER A 126 19.57 33.42 18.15
C SER A 126 19.87 34.47 17.07
N ALA A 127 19.55 34.18 15.81
CA ALA A 127 19.66 35.13 14.71
C ALA A 127 18.63 36.26 14.86
N LEU A 128 17.40 35.93 15.29
CA LEU A 128 16.36 36.92 15.57
C LEU A 128 16.78 37.88 16.70
N LYS A 129 17.29 37.34 17.82
CA LYS A 129 17.84 38.13 18.94
C LYS A 129 18.91 39.10 18.46
N SER A 130 19.89 38.61 17.70
CA SER A 130 20.97 39.44 17.15
C SER A 130 20.48 40.55 16.21
N LEU A 131 19.40 40.32 15.45
CA LEU A 131 18.83 41.32 14.55
C LEU A 131 18.07 42.41 15.29
N ILE A 132 17.32 42.03 16.33
CA ILE A 132 16.60 42.95 17.21
C ILE A 132 17.60 43.82 18.00
N ASP A 133 18.66 43.21 18.56
CA ASP A 133 19.69 43.92 19.34
C ASP A 133 20.45 44.98 18.49
N VAL A 134 20.55 44.76 17.18
CA VAL A 134 21.17 45.69 16.22
C VAL A 134 20.17 46.75 15.70
N GLY A 135 18.90 46.70 16.11
CA GLY A 135 17.87 47.68 15.75
C GLY A 135 17.33 47.55 14.33
N VAL A 136 17.43 46.35 13.72
CA VAL A 136 16.96 46.11 12.36
C VAL A 136 15.43 46.01 12.32
N GLN A 137 14.77 46.90 11.55
CA GLN A 137 13.34 46.79 11.28
C GLN A 137 13.06 45.68 10.25
N ILE A 138 12.44 44.58 10.69
CA ILE A 138 12.00 43.46 9.84
C ILE A 138 10.71 43.87 9.12
N ARG A 139 10.74 44.07 7.80
CA ARG A 139 9.55 44.52 7.04
C ARG A 139 8.59 43.37 6.71
N PRO A 140 7.26 43.66 6.61
CA PRO A 140 6.22 42.69 6.26
C PRO A 140 6.34 42.23 4.81
N PHE A 141 6.96 41.07 4.57
CA PHE A 141 6.84 40.38 3.29
C PHE A 141 6.81 38.87 3.55
N ASP A 142 5.68 38.23 3.20
CA ASP A 142 5.30 36.82 3.34
C ASP A 142 6.12 35.99 4.35
N HIS A 143 5.69 36.08 5.61
CA HIS A 143 6.42 35.56 6.76
C HIS A 143 6.14 34.10 7.15
N SER A 144 5.20 33.40 6.49
CA SER A 144 4.72 32.08 6.94
C SER A 144 5.86 31.08 7.17
N LYS A 145 6.81 30.98 6.23
CA LYS A 145 7.98 30.08 6.34
C LYS A 145 8.95 30.44 7.48
N TYR A 146 9.10 31.73 7.80
CA TYR A 146 9.96 32.18 8.88
C TYR A 146 9.32 31.95 10.24
N CYS A 147 8.00 32.21 10.34
CA CYS A 147 7.22 31.93 11.54
C CYS A 147 7.26 30.43 11.88
N SER A 148 7.01 29.55 10.90
CA SER A 148 7.12 28.10 11.10
C SER A 148 8.49 27.68 11.63
N ARG A 149 9.58 28.27 11.13
CA ARG A 149 10.93 27.89 11.56
C ARG A 149 11.29 28.39 12.96
N LEU A 150 10.90 29.62 13.29
CA LEU A 150 11.09 30.18 14.63
C LEU A 150 10.29 29.39 15.68
N LEU A 151 9.06 28.99 15.33
CA LEU A 151 8.22 28.16 16.19
C LEU A 151 8.83 26.76 16.37
N GLN A 152 9.36 26.13 15.32
CA GLN A 152 10.10 24.86 15.43
C GLN A 152 11.32 24.97 16.36
N ASP A 153 12.11 26.03 16.24
CA ASP A 153 13.29 26.27 17.09
C ASP A 153 12.89 26.49 18.56
N ALA A 154 11.71 27.08 18.79
CA ALA A 154 11.15 27.31 20.12
C ALA A 154 10.61 26.04 20.79
N GLN A 155 10.28 24.98 20.04
CA GLN A 155 9.73 23.72 20.58
C GLN A 155 10.69 23.04 21.57
N CYS A 156 12.01 23.14 21.37
CA CYS A 156 13.03 22.41 22.12
C CYS A 156 13.46 23.07 23.46
N GLY A 157 12.84 24.18 23.88
CA GLY A 157 13.22 24.86 25.11
C GLY A 157 12.75 26.31 25.19
N MET A 158 11.47 26.51 25.51
CA MET A 158 10.90 27.84 25.73
C MET A 158 11.43 28.47 27.02
N SER A 159 12.37 29.41 26.89
CA SER A 159 12.78 30.30 27.97
C SER A 159 11.91 31.57 28.01
N ASN A 160 11.86 32.26 29.15
CA ASN A 160 11.17 33.56 29.25
C ASN A 160 11.73 34.58 28.25
N GLU A 161 13.03 34.53 27.97
CA GLU A 161 13.66 35.39 26.96
C GLU A 161 13.15 35.08 25.55
N THR A 162 13.01 33.79 25.21
CA THR A 162 12.47 33.34 23.92
C THR A 162 11.02 33.76 23.76
N TYR A 163 10.21 33.64 24.81
CA TYR A 163 8.81 34.07 24.82
C TYR A 163 8.70 35.57 24.53
N GLU A 164 9.47 36.41 25.21
CA GLU A 164 9.46 37.86 25.02
C GLU A 164 9.93 38.27 23.61
N LEU A 165 10.95 37.59 23.07
CA LEU A 165 11.41 37.82 21.70
C LEU A 165 10.35 37.50 20.66
N LEU A 166 9.67 36.35 20.80
CA LEU A 166 8.57 35.96 19.94
C LEU A 166 7.38 36.91 20.11
N TYR A 167 7.02 37.26 21.35
CA TYR A 167 5.94 38.19 21.64
C TYR A 167 6.15 39.54 20.94
N ARG A 168 7.35 40.12 21.04
CA ARG A 168 7.70 41.36 20.32
C ARG A 168 7.65 41.18 18.80
N PHE A 169 8.17 40.06 18.30
CA PHE A 169 8.14 39.75 16.87
C PHE A 169 6.72 39.69 16.32
N PHE A 170 5.79 39.01 17.01
CA PHE A 170 4.39 38.91 16.61
C PHE A 170 3.61 40.21 16.84
N GLN A 171 3.95 41.00 17.87
CA GLN A 171 3.32 42.28 18.16
C GLN A 171 3.60 43.34 17.08
N ASP A 172 4.83 43.40 16.57
CA ASP A 172 5.22 44.42 15.60
C ASP A 172 4.78 44.05 14.18
N HIS A 173 4.76 42.75 13.81
CA HIS A 173 4.44 42.31 12.46
C HIS A 173 3.96 40.85 12.43
N CYS A 174 2.70 40.53 12.11
CA CYS A 174 2.35 39.29 11.40
C CYS A 174 0.89 39.17 10.95
N SER A 175 0.69 38.73 9.71
CA SER A 175 -0.39 37.78 9.40
C SER A 175 0.21 36.39 9.64
N VAL A 176 -0.23 35.73 10.71
CA VAL A 176 0.22 34.38 11.03
C VAL A 176 -0.60 33.41 10.18
N SER A 177 0.07 32.57 9.39
CA SER A 177 -0.64 31.59 8.57
C SER A 177 -1.21 30.47 9.44
N PRO A 178 -2.35 29.87 9.07
CA PRO A 178 -2.96 28.81 9.87
C PRO A 178 -2.06 27.58 10.08
N GLU A 179 -1.11 27.35 9.17
CA GLU A 179 -0.10 26.28 9.28
C GLU A 179 0.84 26.48 10.47
N ALA A 180 1.04 27.72 10.92
CA ALA A 180 1.90 28.02 12.08
C ALA A 180 1.36 27.43 13.39
N ILE A 181 0.04 27.17 13.48
CA ILE A 181 -0.55 26.50 14.65
C ILE A 181 0.01 25.10 14.82
N SER A 182 0.22 24.38 13.71
CA SER A 182 0.80 23.03 13.74
C SER A 182 2.26 23.06 14.22
N GLU A 183 3.01 24.10 13.85
CA GLU A 183 4.41 24.28 14.24
C GLU A 183 4.56 24.85 15.66
N ALA A 184 3.48 25.29 16.30
CA ALA A 184 3.51 25.76 17.69
C ALA A 184 3.26 24.65 18.72
N VAL A 185 2.93 23.44 18.28
CA VAL A 185 2.75 22.30 19.17
C VAL A 185 4.12 21.82 19.68
N SER A 186 4.39 22.05 20.96
CA SER A 186 5.58 21.62 21.68
C SER A 186 5.42 20.21 22.27
N GLU A 187 6.55 19.60 22.67
CA GLU A 187 6.57 18.31 23.38
C GLU A 187 5.79 18.37 24.70
N GLU A 188 5.88 19.49 25.42
CA GLU A 188 5.15 19.73 26.67
C GLU A 188 4.49 21.12 26.67
N GLY A 189 3.31 21.22 27.30
CA GLY A 189 2.60 22.48 27.55
C GLY A 189 1.85 23.08 26.34
N THR A 190 1.31 24.29 26.55
CA THR A 190 0.45 25.03 25.60
C THR A 190 0.94 26.46 25.34
N THR A 191 2.11 26.83 25.86
CA THR A 191 2.60 28.22 25.92
C THR A 191 2.71 28.90 24.55
N LEU A 192 3.23 28.21 23.55
CA LEU A 192 3.32 28.71 22.18
C LEU A 192 1.94 28.83 21.50
N LEU A 193 1.02 27.89 21.78
CA LEU A 193 -0.36 27.93 21.27
C LEU A 193 -1.13 29.11 21.87
N GLU A 194 -0.99 29.33 23.17
CA GLU A 194 -1.57 30.48 23.87
C GLU A 194 -1.03 31.81 23.35
N LEU A 195 0.29 31.88 23.10
CA LEU A 195 0.91 33.05 22.49
C LEU A 195 0.28 33.34 21.12
N LEU A 196 0.17 32.34 20.24
CA LEU A 196 -0.45 32.52 18.92
C LEU A 196 -1.93 32.94 19.02
N SER A 197 -2.67 32.39 19.98
CA SER A 197 -4.07 32.78 20.21
C SER A 197 -4.24 34.25 20.57
N ARG A 198 -3.28 34.84 21.31
CA ARG A 198 -3.30 36.28 21.66
C ARG A 198 -3.15 37.18 20.45
N PHE A 199 -2.54 36.69 19.37
CA PHE A 199 -2.35 37.41 18.11
C PHE A 199 -3.46 37.11 17.08
N GLY A 200 -4.60 36.58 17.50
CA GLY A 200 -5.82 36.51 16.69
C GLY A 200 -5.86 35.39 15.66
N VAL A 201 -5.01 34.37 15.80
CA VAL A 201 -5.01 33.20 14.91
C VAL A 201 -6.31 32.41 15.11
N LYS A 202 -7.14 32.35 14.06
CA LYS A 202 -8.36 31.53 14.07
C LYS A 202 -7.97 30.05 13.97
N VAL A 203 -8.11 29.33 15.09
CA VAL A 203 -7.76 27.91 15.16
C VAL A 203 -8.70 27.05 14.31
N GLY A 204 -10.01 27.13 14.56
CA GLY A 204 -11.09 26.63 13.69
C GLY A 204 -10.82 25.30 12.95
N GLY A 205 -11.27 25.21 11.69
CA GLY A 205 -11.06 24.01 10.84
C GLY A 205 -9.60 23.78 10.42
N THR A 206 -8.72 24.78 10.56
CA THR A 206 -7.30 24.69 10.23
C THR A 206 -6.45 24.01 11.32
N GLY A 207 -7.00 23.86 12.53
CA GLY A 207 -6.30 23.26 13.68
C GLY A 207 -6.22 21.73 13.67
N LEU A 208 -6.85 21.03 12.70
CA LEU A 208 -6.84 19.56 12.63
C LEU A 208 -5.42 18.96 12.48
N ARG A 209 -4.56 19.57 11.65
CA ARG A 209 -3.16 19.13 11.53
C ARG A 209 -2.37 19.36 12.82
N ALA A 210 -2.67 20.44 13.55
CA ALA A 210 -2.07 20.70 14.86
C ALA A 210 -2.57 19.68 15.90
N LEU A 211 -3.86 19.31 15.85
CA LEU A 211 -4.45 18.28 16.71
C LEU A 211 -3.80 16.91 16.45
N LEU A 212 -3.64 16.52 15.18
CA LEU A 212 -2.95 15.29 14.81
C LEU A 212 -1.49 15.29 15.30
N ARG A 213 -0.77 16.41 15.15
CA ARG A 213 0.61 16.53 15.66
C ARG A 213 0.66 16.41 17.20
N ALA A 214 -0.24 17.07 17.91
CA ALA A 214 -0.32 17.00 19.37
C ALA A 214 -0.58 15.56 19.85
N ALA A 215 -1.48 14.85 19.17
CA ALA A 215 -1.77 13.45 19.46
C ALA A 215 -0.58 12.53 19.16
N ARG A 216 0.15 12.74 18.06
CA ARG A 216 1.37 11.97 17.71
C ARG A 216 2.47 12.09 18.75
N ILE A 217 2.64 13.29 19.29
CA ILE A 217 3.67 13.61 20.29
C ILE A 217 3.25 13.14 21.69
N GLY A 218 1.94 12.97 21.95
CA GLY A 218 1.42 12.57 23.27
C GLY A 218 1.10 13.74 24.20
N ASN A 219 0.96 14.97 23.70
CA ASN A 219 0.67 16.16 24.50
C ASN A 219 -0.84 16.34 24.73
N PHE A 220 -1.37 15.72 25.79
CA PHE A 220 -2.79 15.79 26.18
C PHE A 220 -3.30 17.22 26.43
N SER A 221 -2.45 18.08 27.00
CA SER A 221 -2.79 19.47 27.29
C SER A 221 -3.02 20.27 26.00
N ALA A 222 -2.17 20.09 25.01
CA ALA A 222 -2.33 20.70 23.69
C ALA A 222 -3.58 20.18 22.96
N VAL A 223 -3.89 18.89 23.07
CA VAL A 223 -5.14 18.30 22.52
C VAL A 223 -6.36 18.97 23.14
N ASN A 224 -6.44 19.03 24.47
CA ASN A 224 -7.56 19.67 25.17
C ASN A 224 -7.70 21.15 24.83
N TRP A 225 -6.58 21.85 24.72
CA TRP A 225 -6.57 23.26 24.35
C TRP A 225 -7.11 23.49 22.93
N LEU A 226 -6.66 22.68 21.95
CA LEU A 226 -7.10 22.77 20.55
C LEU A 226 -8.59 22.44 20.41
N LEU A 227 -9.09 21.45 21.14
CA LEU A 227 -10.52 21.12 21.19
C LEU A 227 -11.32 22.26 21.83
N GLY A 228 -10.84 22.84 22.93
CA GLY A 228 -11.44 24.02 23.57
C GLY A 228 -11.44 25.26 22.67
N ALA A 229 -10.46 25.37 21.76
CA ALA A 229 -10.39 26.42 20.74
C ALA A 229 -11.34 26.18 19.54
N GLY A 230 -12.12 25.09 19.54
CA GLY A 230 -13.17 24.82 18.55
C GLY A 230 -12.73 23.98 17.34
N VAL A 231 -11.64 23.21 17.44
CA VAL A 231 -11.26 22.25 16.39
C VAL A 231 -12.28 21.10 16.33
N ASN A 232 -12.83 20.83 15.14
CA ASN A 232 -13.77 19.73 14.95
C ASN A 232 -13.03 18.40 14.81
N ILE A 233 -13.00 17.60 15.89
CA ILE A 233 -12.36 16.28 15.93
C ILE A 233 -12.94 15.26 14.92
N LYS A 234 -14.16 15.48 14.44
CA LYS A 234 -14.85 14.58 13.51
C LYS A 234 -14.54 14.84 12.03
N ALA A 235 -13.87 15.96 11.73
CA ALA A 235 -13.53 16.29 10.36
C ALA A 235 -12.37 15.44 9.86
N GLY A 236 -12.39 15.12 8.56
CA GLY A 236 -11.32 14.38 7.90
C GLY A 236 -10.08 15.23 7.66
N ILE A 237 -8.93 14.57 7.63
CA ILE A 237 -7.63 15.16 7.30
C ILE A 237 -7.22 14.60 5.95
N CYS A 238 -7.17 15.45 4.92
CA CYS A 238 -6.61 15.06 3.63
C CYS A 238 -5.10 14.88 3.76
N ASP A 239 -4.57 13.80 3.20
CA ASP A 239 -3.13 13.62 3.06
C ASP A 239 -2.56 14.51 1.96
N ASP A 240 -1.30 14.94 2.10
CA ASP A 240 -0.62 15.79 1.10
C ASP A 240 -0.31 15.02 -0.21
N SER A 241 -0.75 13.77 -0.33
CA SER A 241 -0.53 12.90 -1.50
C SER A 241 -1.41 13.27 -2.71
N GLY A 242 -2.38 14.18 -2.52
CA GLY A 242 -3.31 14.60 -3.58
C GLY A 242 -4.40 13.57 -3.87
N SER A 243 -4.59 12.57 -3.01
CA SER A 243 -5.58 11.50 -3.18
C SER A 243 -7.04 11.96 -2.97
N GLY A 244 -7.25 13.07 -2.24
CA GLY A 244 -8.58 13.57 -1.92
C GLY A 244 -9.34 12.74 -0.88
N ASP A 245 -8.67 11.79 -0.20
CA ASP A 245 -9.28 10.94 0.81
C ASP A 245 -9.23 11.61 2.22
N ASP A 246 -10.40 11.74 2.85
CA ASP A 246 -10.59 12.41 4.16
C ASP A 246 -10.50 11.41 5.33
N PHE A 247 -9.29 11.16 5.84
CA PHE A 247 -9.06 10.20 6.96
C PHE A 247 -9.39 10.80 8.33
N THR A 248 -9.91 9.99 9.26
CA THR A 248 -10.10 10.45 10.65
C THR A 248 -8.76 10.53 11.40
N ILE A 249 -8.71 11.35 12.46
CA ILE A 249 -7.53 11.42 13.33
C ILE A 249 -7.19 10.06 13.97
N VAL A 250 -8.21 9.25 14.29
CA VAL A 250 -8.07 7.91 14.86
C VAL A 250 -7.41 6.97 13.86
N ALA A 251 -7.83 6.98 12.59
CA ALA A 251 -7.26 6.15 11.54
C ALA A 251 -5.78 6.46 11.30
N LEU A 252 -5.41 7.74 11.24
CA LEU A 252 -4.02 8.17 11.06
C LEU A 252 -3.13 7.83 12.25
N LEU A 253 -3.64 7.91 13.48
CA LEU A 253 -2.87 7.50 14.66
C LEU A 253 -2.68 5.99 14.70
N ILE A 254 -3.71 5.21 14.37
CA ILE A 254 -3.63 3.74 14.29
C ILE A 254 -2.62 3.29 13.22
N GLN A 255 -2.56 4.00 12.08
CA GLN A 255 -1.56 3.78 11.03
C GLN A 255 -0.12 3.83 11.55
N GLU A 256 0.15 4.65 12.56
CA GLU A 256 1.49 4.93 13.08
C GLU A 256 1.84 4.17 14.37
N ILE A 257 1.00 3.22 14.79
CA ILE A 257 1.30 2.32 15.91
C ILE A 257 2.27 1.23 15.41
N ASP A 258 3.51 1.61 15.11
CA ASP A 258 4.60 0.67 14.93
C ASP A 258 5.15 0.29 16.31
N GLY A 259 5.32 -1.01 16.54
CA GLY A 259 5.66 -1.55 17.84
C GLY A 259 7.08 -1.17 18.31
N HIS A 260 7.19 -0.12 19.11
CA HIS A 260 8.00 -0.09 20.33
C HIS A 260 7.76 1.19 21.18
N ARG A 261 7.95 0.98 22.49
CA ARG A 261 8.06 1.90 23.65
C ARG A 261 6.85 2.73 24.10
N ASP A 262 5.94 3.10 23.23
CA ASP A 262 4.81 3.98 23.63
C ASP A 262 3.42 3.48 23.25
N ILE A 263 3.23 2.16 23.05
CA ILE A 263 1.89 1.61 22.78
C ILE A 263 0.92 2.05 23.89
N SER A 264 1.30 1.97 25.16
CA SER A 264 0.44 2.42 26.27
C SER A 264 0.09 3.91 26.22
N LEU A 265 1.06 4.78 25.85
CA LEU A 265 0.82 6.22 25.71
C LEU A 265 -0.08 6.52 24.51
N LYS A 266 0.17 5.87 23.37
CA LYS A 266 -0.65 5.98 22.15
C LYS A 266 -2.07 5.46 22.38
N MET A 267 -2.24 4.35 23.10
CA MET A 267 -3.54 3.82 23.50
C MET A 267 -4.27 4.77 24.46
N SER A 268 -3.55 5.36 25.42
CA SER A 268 -4.14 6.36 26.34
C SER A 268 -4.57 7.61 25.58
N MET A 269 -3.79 8.05 24.58
CA MET A 269 -4.16 9.16 23.71
C MET A 269 -5.36 8.83 22.83
N LEU A 270 -5.42 7.61 22.25
CA LEU A 270 -6.58 7.14 21.50
C LEU A 270 -7.83 7.13 22.36
N GLN A 271 -7.75 6.59 23.58
CA GLN A 271 -8.85 6.61 24.53
C GLN A 271 -9.30 8.05 24.84
N HIS A 272 -8.36 8.94 25.13
CA HIS A 272 -8.65 10.35 25.42
C HIS A 272 -9.36 11.06 24.25
N LEU A 273 -8.94 10.78 23.01
CA LEU A 273 -9.60 11.32 21.82
C LEU A 273 -11.02 10.79 21.64
N VAL A 274 -11.25 9.49 21.92
CA VAL A 274 -12.59 8.89 21.90
C VAL A 274 -13.47 9.51 23.01
N ASP A 275 -12.94 9.71 24.21
CA ASP A 275 -13.64 10.38 25.32
C ASP A 275 -14.00 11.83 24.96
N CYS A 276 -13.18 12.47 24.13
CA CYS A 276 -13.41 13.79 23.55
C CYS A 276 -14.39 13.79 22.34
N GLY A 277 -14.91 12.64 21.93
CA GLY A 277 -15.93 12.49 20.89
C GLY A 277 -15.41 12.20 19.48
N ALA A 278 -14.18 11.69 19.34
CA ALA A 278 -13.68 11.19 18.06
C ALA A 278 -14.50 9.98 17.56
N GLU A 279 -14.74 9.90 16.24
CA GLU A 279 -15.43 8.76 15.63
C GLU A 279 -14.43 7.66 15.21
N LEU A 280 -14.79 6.40 15.46
CA LEU A 280 -14.00 5.22 15.13
C LEU A 280 -14.22 4.78 13.67
N LYS A 281 -13.76 5.57 12.71
CA LYS A 281 -13.92 5.31 11.27
C LYS A 281 -12.61 5.48 10.52
N GLU A 282 -12.46 4.85 9.35
CA GLU A 282 -11.27 5.10 8.51
C GLU A 282 -11.35 6.50 7.91
N ARG A 283 -12.48 6.81 7.28
CA ARG A 283 -12.75 8.10 6.64
C ARG A 283 -13.89 8.83 7.36
N ALA A 284 -13.85 10.16 7.35
CA ALA A 284 -14.91 10.97 7.94
C ALA A 284 -16.25 10.81 7.21
N SER A 285 -16.21 10.45 5.91
CA SER A 285 -17.40 10.14 5.11
C SER A 285 -17.96 8.74 5.35
N ASP A 286 -17.23 7.85 6.03
CA ASP A 286 -17.67 6.48 6.22
C ASP A 286 -18.88 6.43 7.16
N GLN A 287 -19.78 5.51 6.85
CA GLN A 287 -20.90 5.22 7.75
C GLN A 287 -20.45 4.31 8.89
N PHE A 288 -19.44 3.47 8.68
CA PHE A 288 -19.03 2.39 9.57
C PHE A 288 -17.50 2.32 9.75
N ALA A 289 -17.05 1.47 10.69
CA ALA A 289 -15.64 1.29 11.06
C ALA A 289 -14.89 0.22 10.22
N ASP A 290 -15.47 -0.25 9.12
CA ASP A 290 -15.00 -1.42 8.35
C ASP A 290 -13.61 -1.21 7.75
N GLY A 291 -13.36 -0.03 7.19
CA GLY A 291 -12.05 0.39 6.72
C GLY A 291 -10.99 0.40 7.83
N LEU A 292 -11.39 0.83 9.04
CA LEU A 292 -10.51 0.91 10.20
C LEU A 292 -10.10 -0.49 10.66
N PHE A 293 -11.06 -1.42 10.70
CA PHE A 293 -10.80 -2.82 10.99
C PHE A 293 -9.91 -3.46 9.95
N LYS A 294 -10.18 -3.25 8.66
CA LYS A 294 -9.32 -3.73 7.59
C LYS A 294 -7.88 -3.23 7.77
N HIS A 295 -7.71 -1.96 8.13
CA HIS A 295 -6.38 -1.39 8.35
C HIS A 295 -5.65 -2.03 9.54
N VAL A 296 -6.32 -2.17 10.70
CA VAL A 296 -5.75 -2.84 11.89
C VAL A 296 -5.43 -4.30 11.61
N LEU A 297 -6.28 -4.98 10.84
CA LEU A 297 -6.05 -6.36 10.40
C LEU A 297 -4.86 -6.47 9.45
N GLU A 298 -4.75 -5.57 8.47
CA GLU A 298 -3.64 -5.52 7.52
C GLU A 298 -2.30 -5.27 8.21
N GLN A 299 -2.27 -4.46 9.28
CA GLN A 299 -1.08 -4.27 10.11
C GLN A 299 -0.59 -5.60 10.72
N LYS A 300 -1.52 -6.47 11.16
CA LYS A 300 -1.21 -7.82 11.65
C LYS A 300 -0.71 -8.76 10.53
N THR A 301 -1.08 -8.51 9.26
CA THR A 301 -0.71 -9.38 8.12
C THR A 301 0.65 -9.07 7.47
N LYS A 302 1.18 -7.85 7.62
CA LYS A 302 2.49 -7.47 7.05
C LYS A 302 3.67 -8.30 7.62
N GLU A 303 3.45 -9.10 8.65
CA GLU A 303 4.42 -9.99 9.29
C GLU A 303 4.77 -11.26 8.50
N ILE A 304 3.93 -11.74 7.57
CA ILE A 304 4.14 -13.09 6.98
C ILE A 304 4.75 -13.04 5.57
N TRP A 305 4.60 -11.93 4.85
CA TRP A 305 5.16 -11.74 3.49
C TRP A 305 6.59 -11.20 3.47
N GLY A 306 7.21 -11.00 4.64
CA GLY A 306 8.64 -10.71 4.79
C GLY A 306 9.56 -11.92 4.62
N ILE A 307 9.03 -13.11 4.29
CA ILE A 307 9.82 -14.32 4.02
C ILE A 307 9.94 -14.54 2.51
N ARG A 308 10.64 -13.61 1.85
CA ARG A 308 11.43 -13.92 0.65
C ARG A 308 12.74 -13.14 0.71
N GLY A 309 13.80 -13.80 1.17
CA GLY A 309 15.16 -13.28 1.13
C GLY A 309 15.84 -13.32 2.50
N ILE A 310 16.80 -14.23 2.64
CA ILE A 310 17.87 -14.31 3.65
C ILE A 310 18.54 -12.91 3.74
N GLU A 311 18.74 -12.22 4.88
CA GLU A 311 19.65 -12.46 6.01
C GLU A 311 19.30 -11.50 7.17
N GLY A 312 19.56 -11.91 8.43
CA GLY A 312 19.77 -10.97 9.54
C GLY A 312 18.76 -11.04 10.68
N VAL A 313 19.27 -11.29 11.88
CA VAL A 313 18.59 -11.42 13.18
C VAL A 313 17.85 -10.13 13.64
N GLN A 314 17.71 -9.12 12.79
CA GLN A 314 16.95 -7.89 13.08
C GLN A 314 15.44 -8.00 12.80
N ASN A 315 14.98 -9.01 12.05
CA ASN A 315 13.55 -9.14 11.70
C ASN A 315 12.69 -9.87 12.76
N ILE A 316 13.29 -10.53 13.76
CA ILE A 316 12.54 -11.25 14.81
C ILE A 316 11.92 -10.29 15.83
N ILE A 317 12.53 -9.11 16.03
CA ILE A 317 12.03 -8.09 16.96
C ILE A 317 10.82 -7.36 16.32
N VAL A 318 10.97 -6.89 15.07
CA VAL A 318 9.89 -6.21 14.33
C VAL A 318 8.63 -7.08 14.17
N VAL A 319 8.79 -8.39 13.99
CA VAL A 319 7.70 -9.38 13.89
C VAL A 319 7.07 -9.74 15.24
N ASN A 320 7.75 -9.46 16.37
CA ASN A 320 7.14 -9.62 17.69
C ASN A 320 6.38 -8.37 18.13
N ASP A 321 6.72 -7.19 17.61
CA ASP A 321 6.19 -5.93 18.11
C ASP A 321 4.93 -5.44 17.37
N LYS A 322 4.76 -5.78 16.08
CA LYS A 322 3.51 -5.50 15.35
C LYS A 322 2.37 -6.44 15.80
N LYS A 323 2.70 -7.68 16.16
CA LYS A 323 1.81 -8.63 16.83
C LYS A 323 1.23 -8.07 18.13
N LYS A 324 2.06 -7.47 19.00
CA LYS A 324 1.61 -6.83 20.25
C LYS A 324 0.64 -5.67 20.03
N ALA A 325 0.86 -4.85 19.00
CA ALA A 325 -0.02 -3.71 18.72
C ALA A 325 -1.43 -4.17 18.33
N ALA A 326 -1.54 -5.15 17.43
CA ALA A 326 -2.83 -5.68 17.01
C ALA A 326 -3.54 -6.47 18.12
N ASP A 327 -2.80 -7.17 18.99
CA ASP A 327 -3.36 -7.88 20.17
C ASP A 327 -3.94 -6.89 21.22
N VAL A 328 -3.56 -5.61 21.18
CA VAL A 328 -4.10 -4.57 22.07
C VAL A 328 -5.20 -3.75 21.38
N LEU A 329 -5.01 -3.40 20.11
CA LEU A 329 -5.93 -2.55 19.34
C LEU A 329 -7.25 -3.24 19.04
N VAL A 330 -7.24 -4.54 18.74
CA VAL A 330 -8.47 -5.28 18.39
C VAL A 330 -9.42 -5.35 19.59
N PRO A 331 -9.01 -5.82 20.79
CA PRO A 331 -9.88 -5.80 21.96
C PRO A 331 -10.37 -4.40 22.34
N TRP A 332 -9.49 -3.40 22.25
CA TRP A 332 -9.86 -2.02 22.54
C TRP A 332 -10.93 -1.48 21.59
N LEU A 333 -10.78 -1.67 20.27
CA LEU A 333 -11.80 -1.25 19.29
C LEU A 333 -13.15 -1.91 19.56
N LEU A 334 -13.15 -3.19 19.93
CA LEU A 334 -14.37 -3.94 20.23
C LEU A 334 -15.06 -3.45 21.50
N ASP A 335 -14.29 -3.09 22.53
CA ASP A 335 -14.81 -2.51 23.76
C ASP A 335 -15.43 -1.12 23.51
N GLN A 336 -14.74 -0.25 22.76
CA GLN A 336 -15.22 1.10 22.46
C GLN A 336 -16.46 1.12 21.56
N LEU A 337 -16.61 0.13 20.66
CA LEU A 337 -17.83 -0.05 19.88
C LEU A 337 -18.98 -0.68 20.68
N GLY A 338 -18.76 -1.02 21.95
CA GLY A 338 -19.79 -1.51 22.84
C GLY A 338 -20.30 -2.91 22.48
N VAL A 339 -19.49 -3.74 21.82
CA VAL A 339 -19.84 -5.10 21.36
C VAL A 339 -20.43 -5.97 22.49
N ARG A 340 -19.98 -5.76 23.72
CA ARG A 340 -20.48 -6.49 24.90
C ARG A 340 -21.82 -5.98 25.46
N SER A 341 -22.20 -4.73 25.18
CA SER A 341 -23.24 -4.03 25.94
C SER A 341 -24.49 -3.66 25.15
N ARG A 342 -24.48 -3.71 23.82
CA ARG A 342 -25.68 -3.51 22.98
C ARG A 342 -25.61 -4.34 21.71
N ASN A 343 -26.79 -4.74 21.23
CA ASN A 343 -27.06 -5.15 19.84
C ASN A 343 -26.34 -4.17 18.89
N ILE A 344 -25.12 -4.52 18.46
CA ILE A 344 -24.53 -3.89 17.30
C ILE A 344 -25.46 -4.26 16.13
N ALA A 345 -25.95 -3.25 15.42
CA ALA A 345 -26.75 -3.48 14.23
C ALA A 345 -25.96 -4.44 13.32
N GLY A 346 -26.60 -5.52 12.86
CA GLY A 346 -25.93 -6.64 12.18
C GLY A 346 -24.98 -6.25 11.04
N THR A 347 -25.10 -5.03 10.49
CA THR A 347 -24.23 -4.46 9.47
C THR A 347 -22.78 -4.18 9.91
N GLU A 348 -22.54 -3.65 11.12
CA GLU A 348 -21.19 -3.34 11.61
C GLU A 348 -20.43 -4.63 11.97
N LEU A 349 -21.12 -5.59 12.59
CA LEU A 349 -20.60 -6.93 12.85
C LEU A 349 -20.37 -7.71 11.55
N GLN A 350 -21.28 -7.62 10.58
CA GLN A 350 -21.09 -8.23 9.26
C GLN A 350 -19.86 -7.68 8.55
N ALA A 351 -19.62 -6.37 8.61
CA ALA A 351 -18.45 -5.75 8.00
C ALA A 351 -17.15 -6.22 8.68
N LEU A 352 -17.17 -6.33 10.01
CA LEU A 352 -16.12 -6.93 10.84
C LEU A 352 -15.80 -8.37 10.43
N PHE A 353 -16.83 -9.23 10.35
CA PHE A 353 -16.68 -10.62 9.93
C PHE A 353 -16.20 -10.73 8.49
N THR A 354 -16.70 -9.89 7.59
CA THR A 354 -16.33 -9.88 6.17
C THR A 354 -14.88 -9.42 5.98
N ALA A 355 -14.42 -8.42 6.75
CA ALA A 355 -13.03 -7.97 6.73
C ALA A 355 -12.08 -9.05 7.31
N ALA A 356 -12.46 -9.69 8.42
CA ALA A 356 -11.70 -10.76 9.03
C ALA A 356 -11.66 -12.03 8.17
N SER A 357 -12.79 -12.41 7.55
CA SER A 357 -12.88 -13.57 6.64
C SER A 357 -12.24 -13.31 5.28
N ALA A 358 -12.14 -12.03 4.84
CA ALA A 358 -11.39 -11.65 3.65
C ALA A 358 -9.88 -11.74 3.87
N SER A 359 -9.39 -11.82 5.10
CA SER A 359 -7.97 -12.00 5.40
C SER A 359 -7.64 -13.47 5.62
N ILE A 360 -6.64 -13.99 4.90
CA ILE A 360 -6.12 -15.37 5.06
C ILE A 360 -5.65 -15.63 6.51
N PHE A 361 -5.37 -14.56 7.27
CA PHE A 361 -4.86 -14.60 8.64
C PHE A 361 -5.84 -14.02 9.67
N GLY A 362 -7.11 -13.81 9.33
CA GLY A 362 -8.14 -13.30 10.27
C GLY A 362 -8.63 -14.32 11.30
N LEU A 363 -8.20 -15.58 11.19
CA LEU A 363 -8.58 -16.69 12.07
C LEU A 363 -8.35 -16.44 13.57
N PRO A 364 -7.25 -15.81 14.05
CA PRO A 364 -7.06 -15.54 15.48
C PRO A 364 -8.00 -14.47 16.03
N ILE A 365 -8.39 -13.50 15.21
CA ILE A 365 -9.29 -12.41 15.59
C ILE A 365 -10.73 -12.87 15.53
N LEU A 366 -11.07 -13.68 14.53
CA LEU A 366 -12.29 -14.47 14.54
C LEU A 366 -12.37 -15.28 15.84
N ASN A 367 -11.33 -16.03 16.20
CA ASN A 367 -11.26 -16.79 17.45
C ASN A 367 -11.49 -15.93 18.71
N GLU A 368 -10.87 -14.76 18.80
CA GLU A 368 -11.04 -13.84 19.92
C GLU A 368 -12.45 -13.21 19.98
N LEU A 369 -13.02 -12.85 18.82
CA LEU A 369 -14.40 -12.39 18.67
C LEU A 369 -15.41 -13.46 19.15
N TYR A 370 -15.17 -14.73 18.83
CA TYR A 370 -16.04 -15.84 19.20
C TYR A 370 -15.94 -16.21 20.69
N THR A 371 -14.71 -16.37 21.20
CA THR A 371 -14.44 -16.80 22.58
C THR A 371 -14.81 -15.73 23.60
N THR A 372 -14.59 -14.46 23.27
CA THR A 372 -14.65 -13.35 24.24
C THR A 372 -15.97 -12.56 24.15
N TYR A 373 -16.67 -12.60 23.01
CA TYR A 373 -17.87 -11.78 22.76
C TYR A 373 -19.12 -12.56 22.38
N GLY A 374 -19.04 -13.88 22.14
CA GLY A 374 -20.21 -14.78 22.11
C GLY A 374 -21.25 -14.49 21.01
N LEU A 375 -20.87 -13.84 19.92
CA LEU A 375 -21.78 -13.38 18.87
C LEU A 375 -22.37 -14.56 18.06
N PRO A 376 -23.71 -14.62 17.87
CA PRO A 376 -24.37 -15.70 17.14
C PRO A 376 -24.20 -15.55 15.61
N PRO A 377 -24.07 -16.68 14.88
CA PRO A 377 -23.66 -16.72 13.49
C PRO A 377 -24.84 -16.54 12.51
N ASP A 378 -25.33 -15.30 12.35
CA ASP A 378 -26.23 -14.98 11.21
C ASP A 378 -25.49 -14.48 9.96
N SER A 379 -24.16 -14.42 9.98
CA SER A 379 -23.35 -14.12 8.79
C SER A 379 -23.04 -15.41 8.02
N GLY A 380 -23.78 -15.65 6.94
CA GLY A 380 -23.79 -16.90 6.19
C GLY A 380 -22.42 -17.53 5.91
N ALA A 381 -22.21 -18.70 6.53
CA ALA A 381 -21.23 -19.74 6.22
C ALA A 381 -19.79 -19.64 6.75
N VAL A 382 -19.64 -19.04 7.93
CA VAL A 382 -18.41 -19.13 8.74
C VAL A 382 -17.96 -20.58 8.94
N LEU A 383 -18.86 -21.48 9.35
CA LEU A 383 -18.51 -22.87 9.70
C LEU A 383 -17.83 -23.58 8.52
N ALA A 384 -18.39 -23.45 7.32
CA ALA A 384 -17.82 -24.04 6.12
C ALA A 384 -16.41 -23.49 5.83
N SER A 385 -16.23 -22.16 5.92
CA SER A 385 -14.92 -21.53 5.71
C SER A 385 -13.87 -21.93 6.75
N LEU A 386 -14.25 -22.04 8.03
CA LEU A 386 -13.36 -22.50 9.10
C LEU A 386 -12.88 -23.92 8.86
N ILE A 387 -13.79 -24.82 8.47
CA ILE A 387 -13.48 -26.21 8.14
C ILE A 387 -12.54 -26.28 6.93
N LYS A 388 -12.85 -25.52 5.86
CA LYS A 388 -12.05 -25.52 4.63
C LYS A 388 -10.62 -25.04 4.87
N ASN A 389 -10.46 -24.05 5.73
CA ASN A 389 -9.16 -23.49 6.12
C ASN A 389 -8.46 -24.28 7.24
N GLN A 390 -9.01 -25.41 7.69
CA GLN A 390 -8.46 -26.26 8.74
C GLN A 390 -8.20 -25.49 10.05
N ALA A 391 -9.17 -24.68 10.48
CA ALA A 391 -9.10 -23.99 11.76
C ALA A 391 -8.99 -24.98 12.94
N GLY A 392 -8.52 -24.50 14.10
CA GLY A 392 -8.36 -25.33 15.30
C GLY A 392 -9.65 -26.05 15.70
N GLU A 393 -9.54 -27.31 16.11
CA GLU A 393 -10.69 -28.18 16.40
C GLU A 393 -11.61 -27.59 17.47
N GLU A 394 -11.03 -26.99 18.52
CA GLU A 394 -11.76 -26.31 19.61
C GLU A 394 -12.71 -25.24 19.08
N LEU A 395 -12.24 -24.40 18.15
CA LEU A 395 -13.04 -23.34 17.53
C LEU A 395 -14.19 -23.90 16.70
N ILE A 396 -13.92 -24.96 15.92
CA ILE A 396 -14.95 -25.61 15.11
C ILE A 396 -16.05 -26.18 16.01
N GLN A 397 -15.67 -26.83 17.13
CA GLN A 397 -16.63 -27.37 18.10
C GLN A 397 -17.48 -26.28 18.75
N GLU A 398 -16.86 -25.16 19.14
CA GLU A 398 -17.58 -24.05 19.76
C GLU A 398 -18.61 -23.42 18.81
N VAL A 399 -18.24 -23.22 17.53
CA VAL A 399 -19.14 -22.69 16.50
C VAL A 399 -20.29 -23.65 16.21
N ILE A 400 -20.04 -24.96 16.20
CA ILE A 400 -21.08 -25.98 16.06
C ILE A 400 -22.06 -25.95 17.24
N GLN A 401 -21.59 -25.71 18.47
CA GLN A 401 -22.43 -25.64 19.67
C GLN A 401 -23.29 -24.36 19.74
N LYS A 402 -22.76 -23.22 19.27
CA LYS A 402 -23.40 -21.89 19.31
C LYS A 402 -24.36 -21.62 18.13
N SER A 403 -25.00 -22.66 17.60
CA SER A 403 -26.07 -22.61 16.57
C SER A 403 -25.70 -22.04 15.20
N ALA A 404 -24.57 -22.45 14.62
CA ALA A 404 -24.32 -22.24 13.18
C ALA A 404 -25.28 -23.06 12.31
N SER A 405 -25.81 -22.46 11.24
CA SER A 405 -26.56 -23.20 10.22
C SER A 405 -25.66 -24.24 9.55
N ILE A 406 -26.04 -25.50 9.66
CA ILE A 406 -25.24 -26.68 9.28
C ILE A 406 -25.12 -26.84 7.76
N ASP A 407 -26.07 -26.27 7.00
CA ASP A 407 -26.13 -26.39 5.53
C ASP A 407 -25.86 -25.06 4.79
N MET A 408 -25.47 -24.01 5.51
CA MET A 408 -25.24 -22.70 4.90
C MET A 408 -24.03 -22.71 3.95
N TYR A 409 -24.21 -22.17 2.74
CA TYR A 409 -23.16 -22.11 1.71
C TYR A 409 -22.14 -21.00 1.94
N ALA A 410 -20.85 -21.33 1.93
CA ALA A 410 -19.74 -20.38 1.90
C ALA A 410 -19.20 -20.20 0.50
N LYS A 411 -18.99 -18.94 0.09
CA LYS A 411 -18.28 -18.61 -1.15
C LYS A 411 -16.77 -18.61 -0.93
N GLU A 412 -16.03 -19.33 -1.75
CA GLU A 412 -14.56 -19.32 -1.77
C GLU A 412 -14.04 -18.01 -2.36
N LYS A 413 -13.14 -17.33 -1.65
CA LYS A 413 -12.61 -16.03 -2.09
C LYS A 413 -11.89 -16.14 -3.43
N GLY A 414 -12.23 -15.27 -4.38
CA GLY A 414 -11.58 -15.24 -5.71
C GLY A 414 -12.05 -16.32 -6.67
N THR A 415 -13.09 -17.09 -6.32
CA THR A 415 -13.72 -18.05 -7.23
C THR A 415 -15.24 -17.93 -7.15
N ASP A 416 -15.95 -18.58 -8.08
CA ASP A 416 -17.40 -18.71 -7.99
C ASP A 416 -17.85 -19.93 -7.16
N ARG A 417 -16.93 -20.67 -6.53
CA ARG A 417 -17.26 -21.88 -5.77
C ARG A 417 -17.98 -21.54 -4.47
N CYS A 418 -19.05 -22.26 -4.20
CA CYS A 418 -19.82 -22.21 -2.97
C CYS A 418 -19.98 -23.62 -2.40
N TYR A 419 -19.73 -23.79 -1.10
CA TYR A 419 -19.74 -25.10 -0.46
C TYR A 419 -20.39 -25.08 0.94
N THR A 420 -21.01 -26.19 1.33
CA THR A 420 -21.57 -26.40 2.68
C THR A 420 -20.49 -26.86 3.67
N PRO A 421 -20.71 -26.77 5.00
CA PRO A 421 -19.83 -27.35 6.01
C PRO A 421 -19.49 -28.82 5.76
N LEU A 422 -20.47 -29.63 5.35
CA LEU A 422 -20.27 -31.04 5.05
C LEU A 422 -19.37 -31.25 3.81
N GLN A 423 -19.58 -30.47 2.75
CA GLN A 423 -18.73 -30.49 1.56
C GLN A 423 -17.28 -30.05 1.89
N ALA A 424 -17.12 -29.03 2.75
CA ALA A 424 -15.80 -28.61 3.23
C ALA A 424 -15.09 -29.73 4.00
N ALA A 425 -15.78 -30.35 4.97
CA ALA A 425 -15.24 -31.42 5.80
C ALA A 425 -14.81 -32.65 4.97
N ALA A 426 -15.63 -33.02 3.98
CA ALA A 426 -15.32 -34.07 3.03
C ALA A 426 -14.08 -33.73 2.16
N SER A 427 -13.96 -32.49 1.70
CA SER A 427 -12.81 -32.06 0.86
C SER A 427 -11.46 -32.04 1.58
N VAL A 428 -11.48 -31.98 2.92
CA VAL A 428 -10.29 -32.02 3.78
C VAL A 428 -10.02 -33.44 4.29
N GLY A 429 -10.98 -34.37 4.17
CA GLY A 429 -10.87 -35.72 4.69
C GLY A 429 -10.98 -35.80 6.22
N ASN A 430 -11.73 -34.90 6.87
CA ASN A 430 -11.93 -34.93 8.31
C ASN A 430 -13.12 -35.82 8.70
N TYR A 431 -12.84 -37.08 9.04
CA TYR A 431 -13.86 -38.08 9.40
C TYR A 431 -14.73 -37.65 10.59
N CYS A 432 -14.12 -37.16 11.67
CA CYS A 432 -14.84 -36.77 12.89
C CYS A 432 -15.86 -35.65 12.61
N LEU A 433 -15.46 -34.64 11.83
CA LEU A 433 -16.37 -33.56 11.45
C LEU A 433 -17.48 -34.01 10.50
N VAL A 434 -17.18 -34.88 9.52
CA VAL A 434 -18.22 -35.45 8.66
C VAL A 434 -19.27 -36.19 9.50
N PHE A 435 -18.83 -37.04 10.44
CA PHE A 435 -19.73 -37.75 11.34
C PHE A 435 -20.61 -36.80 12.16
N GLN A 436 -20.00 -35.80 12.80
CA GLN A 436 -20.73 -34.84 13.64
C GLN A 436 -21.73 -33.97 12.87
N LEU A 437 -21.42 -33.60 11.63
CA LEU A 437 -22.32 -32.80 10.79
C LEU A 437 -23.52 -33.64 10.35
N LEU A 438 -23.29 -34.89 9.95
CA LEU A 438 -24.36 -35.82 9.58
C LEU A 438 -25.27 -36.17 10.78
N ASP A 439 -24.68 -36.41 11.96
CA ASP A 439 -25.43 -36.69 13.21
C ASP A 439 -26.34 -35.52 13.60
N ARG A 440 -25.98 -34.28 13.21
CA ARG A 440 -26.80 -33.09 13.39
C ARG A 440 -27.76 -32.79 12.23
N GLY A 441 -27.87 -33.69 11.26
CA GLY A 441 -28.84 -33.58 10.17
C GLY A 441 -28.39 -32.73 8.97
N ALA A 442 -27.08 -32.58 8.74
CA ALA A 442 -26.58 -31.97 7.50
C ALA A 442 -27.16 -32.68 6.27
N ASP A 443 -27.57 -31.91 5.25
CA ASP A 443 -28.03 -32.48 3.99
C ASP A 443 -26.86 -33.10 3.22
N VAL A 444 -26.81 -34.43 3.23
CA VAL A 444 -25.79 -35.24 2.54
C VAL A 444 -25.77 -34.99 1.03
N ASN A 445 -26.91 -34.62 0.46
CA ASN A 445 -27.11 -34.39 -0.96
C ASN A 445 -27.21 -32.90 -1.30
N ALA A 446 -26.83 -32.01 -0.39
CA ALA A 446 -26.87 -30.57 -0.60
C ALA A 446 -26.26 -30.22 -1.97
N PRO A 447 -26.98 -29.48 -2.83
CA PRO A 447 -26.52 -29.20 -4.17
C PRO A 447 -25.21 -28.42 -4.13
N SER A 448 -24.30 -28.66 -5.06
CA SER A 448 -23.10 -27.83 -5.17
C SER A 448 -23.44 -26.52 -5.88
N ARG A 449 -22.83 -25.39 -5.51
CA ARG A 449 -23.03 -24.10 -6.19
C ARG A 449 -21.70 -23.59 -6.75
N GLY A 450 -21.64 -23.24 -8.05
CA GLY A 450 -20.52 -22.51 -8.70
C GLY A 450 -19.21 -23.28 -8.97
N PHE A 451 -18.44 -22.90 -10.02
CA PHE A 451 -17.56 -23.72 -10.90
C PHE A 451 -16.78 -24.95 -10.32
N HIS A 452 -16.87 -26.12 -10.99
CA HIS A 452 -16.35 -27.46 -10.59
C HIS A 452 -17.10 -28.13 -9.43
N TRP A 453 -18.39 -28.39 -9.68
CA TRP A 453 -19.42 -28.70 -8.70
C TRP A 453 -19.23 -30.09 -8.07
N SER A 454 -19.28 -30.19 -6.74
CA SER A 454 -19.14 -31.46 -6.00
C SER A 454 -20.05 -31.55 -4.77
N THR A 455 -20.93 -32.56 -4.73
CA THR A 455 -21.54 -33.08 -3.49
C THR A 455 -20.47 -33.50 -2.49
N ALA A 456 -20.84 -33.74 -1.22
CA ALA A 456 -19.90 -34.23 -0.22
C ALA A 456 -19.17 -35.52 -0.68
N LEU A 457 -19.90 -36.42 -1.35
CA LEU A 457 -19.34 -37.66 -1.91
C LEU A 457 -18.34 -37.38 -3.05
N GLN A 458 -18.66 -36.49 -3.99
CA GLN A 458 -17.74 -36.12 -5.06
C GLN A 458 -16.49 -35.38 -4.50
N ALA A 459 -16.66 -34.58 -3.45
CA ALA A 459 -15.58 -33.84 -2.80
C ALA A 459 -14.57 -34.78 -2.12
N ILE A 460 -15.01 -35.78 -1.37
CA ILE A 460 -14.10 -36.77 -0.75
C ILE A 460 -13.39 -37.62 -1.81
N CYS A 461 -14.05 -37.95 -2.93
CA CYS A 461 -13.39 -38.66 -4.04
C CYS A 461 -12.32 -37.80 -4.73
N SER A 462 -12.43 -36.47 -4.67
CA SER A 462 -11.42 -35.56 -5.22
C SER A 462 -10.17 -35.41 -4.33
N TRP A 463 -10.28 -35.78 -3.06
CA TRP A 463 -9.18 -35.74 -2.10
C TRP A 463 -8.15 -36.83 -2.42
N HIS A 464 -6.86 -36.48 -2.34
CA HIS A 464 -5.77 -37.38 -2.73
C HIS A 464 -4.99 -37.82 -1.48
N PRO A 465 -5.21 -39.04 -0.96
CA PRO A 465 -4.53 -39.52 0.23
C PRO A 465 -3.03 -39.75 -0.03
N ALA A 466 -2.20 -39.34 0.91
CA ALA A 466 -0.74 -39.48 0.90
C ALA A 466 -0.23 -40.74 1.62
N SER A 467 -1.06 -41.36 2.46
CA SER A 467 -0.72 -42.56 3.24
C SER A 467 -1.83 -43.62 3.19
N GLY A 468 -1.49 -44.85 3.60
CA GLY A 468 -2.48 -45.93 3.72
C GLY A 468 -3.59 -45.60 4.74
N GLU A 469 -3.23 -44.97 5.86
CA GLU A 469 -4.21 -44.53 6.88
C GLU A 469 -5.19 -43.48 6.32
N GLU A 470 -4.70 -42.58 5.46
CA GLU A 470 -5.55 -41.61 4.77
C GLU A 470 -6.48 -42.28 3.77
N ARG A 471 -6.05 -43.32 3.05
CA ARG A 471 -6.93 -44.13 2.18
C ARG A 471 -8.02 -44.83 2.98
N ASP A 472 -7.68 -45.45 4.10
CA ASP A 472 -8.65 -46.09 4.99
C ASP A 472 -9.67 -45.07 5.51
N ARG A 473 -9.20 -43.86 5.84
CA ARG A 473 -10.06 -42.74 6.24
C ARG A 473 -10.99 -42.31 5.11
N GLN A 474 -10.47 -42.18 3.89
CA GLN A 474 -11.27 -41.84 2.72
C GLN A 474 -12.40 -42.86 2.52
N GLN A 475 -12.09 -44.15 2.56
CA GLN A 475 -13.08 -45.23 2.45
C GLN A 475 -14.12 -45.17 3.57
N LYS A 476 -13.69 -44.92 4.82
CA LYS A 476 -14.61 -44.74 5.96
C LYS A 476 -15.56 -43.55 5.75
N ILE A 477 -15.07 -42.42 5.25
CA ILE A 477 -15.90 -41.24 4.95
C ILE A 477 -16.89 -41.55 3.82
N VAL A 478 -16.44 -42.22 2.75
CA VAL A 478 -17.30 -42.64 1.63
C VAL A 478 -18.42 -43.55 2.12
N ASN A 479 -18.10 -44.58 2.89
CA ASN A 479 -19.09 -45.50 3.46
C ASN A 479 -20.06 -44.76 4.39
N LEU A 480 -19.56 -43.85 5.22
CA LEU A 480 -20.38 -43.04 6.12
C LEU A 480 -21.39 -42.17 5.35
N LEU A 481 -20.95 -41.48 4.29
CA LEU A 481 -21.83 -40.66 3.45
C LEU A 481 -22.88 -41.52 2.74
N ILE A 482 -22.49 -42.65 2.16
CA ILE A 482 -23.42 -43.58 1.48
C ILE A 482 -24.46 -44.14 2.45
N ASN A 483 -24.05 -44.56 3.65
CA ASN A 483 -24.95 -45.07 4.68
C ASN A 483 -25.94 -44.00 5.18
N ASN A 484 -25.59 -42.72 5.05
CA ASN A 484 -26.49 -41.59 5.36
C ASN A 484 -27.31 -41.13 4.14
N GLY A 485 -27.34 -41.90 3.04
CA GLY A 485 -28.19 -41.62 1.89
C GLY A 485 -27.57 -40.72 0.82
N ALA A 486 -26.24 -40.59 0.77
CA ALA A 486 -25.56 -39.92 -0.34
C ALA A 486 -25.94 -40.58 -1.68
N ASN A 487 -26.36 -39.78 -2.64
CA ASN A 487 -26.65 -40.25 -3.99
C ASN A 487 -25.33 -40.59 -4.70
N ILE A 488 -25.02 -41.89 -4.76
CA ILE A 488 -23.80 -42.40 -5.40
C ILE A 488 -23.69 -42.04 -6.89
N ASN A 489 -24.84 -41.86 -7.54
CA ASN A 489 -25.00 -41.53 -8.94
C ASN A 489 -25.41 -40.06 -9.13
N ALA A 490 -25.10 -39.18 -8.16
CA ALA A 490 -25.37 -37.76 -8.26
C ALA A 490 -24.80 -37.21 -9.58
N GLU A 491 -25.68 -36.66 -10.41
CA GLU A 491 -25.26 -36.07 -11.67
C GLU A 491 -24.43 -34.81 -11.38
N PRO A 492 -23.23 -34.70 -11.98
CA PRO A 492 -22.49 -33.46 -11.90
C PRO A 492 -23.17 -32.43 -12.80
N GLU A 493 -23.31 -31.25 -12.26
CA GLU A 493 -23.95 -30.14 -12.94
C GLU A 493 -22.77 -29.25 -13.51
N ASP A 494 -22.96 -28.56 -14.64
CA ASP A 494 -21.93 -27.80 -15.39
C ASP A 494 -20.54 -28.43 -15.65
N GLY A 495 -20.49 -29.69 -16.11
CA GLY A 495 -19.25 -30.29 -16.60
C GLY A 495 -18.31 -30.82 -15.50
N GLY A 496 -18.82 -31.01 -14.28
CA GLY A 496 -18.18 -31.83 -13.24
C GLY A 496 -18.16 -33.33 -13.57
N LEU A 497 -17.69 -34.14 -12.63
CA LEU A 497 -17.57 -35.61 -12.74
C LEU A 497 -18.43 -36.31 -11.67
N THR A 498 -18.97 -37.49 -11.96
CA THR A 498 -19.57 -38.37 -10.93
C THR A 498 -18.48 -38.91 -10.00
N ALA A 499 -18.84 -39.44 -8.83
CA ALA A 499 -17.87 -40.00 -7.88
C ALA A 499 -16.95 -41.05 -8.53
N ILE A 500 -17.52 -41.98 -9.31
CA ILE A 500 -16.74 -43.01 -10.03
C ILE A 500 -15.88 -42.45 -11.16
N MET A 501 -16.32 -41.37 -11.82
CA MET A 501 -15.49 -40.69 -12.82
C MET A 501 -14.30 -39.96 -12.18
N VAL A 502 -14.48 -39.39 -10.99
CA VAL A 502 -13.36 -38.78 -10.24
C VAL A 502 -12.33 -39.84 -9.90
N SER A 503 -12.73 -40.98 -9.33
CA SER A 503 -11.81 -42.09 -9.02
C SER A 503 -11.17 -42.66 -10.29
N ALA A 504 -11.88 -42.79 -11.41
CA ALA A 504 -11.32 -43.19 -12.70
C ALA A 504 -10.27 -42.19 -13.25
N SER A 505 -10.50 -40.88 -13.08
CA SER A 505 -9.60 -39.82 -13.55
C SER A 505 -8.29 -39.75 -12.77
N GLN A 506 -8.35 -39.96 -11.46
CA GLN A 506 -7.19 -40.15 -10.58
C GLN A 506 -6.62 -41.57 -10.74
N GLY A 507 -7.46 -42.48 -11.23
CA GLY A 507 -7.26 -43.90 -11.46
C GLY A 507 -7.17 -44.74 -10.17
N ASP A 508 -7.77 -44.26 -9.09
CA ASP A 508 -7.85 -44.96 -7.80
C ASP A 508 -8.78 -46.19 -7.93
N VAL A 509 -8.15 -47.34 -8.21
CA VAL A 509 -8.84 -48.63 -8.45
C VAL A 509 -9.56 -49.11 -7.20
N GLU A 510 -8.98 -48.90 -6.02
CA GLU A 510 -9.56 -49.31 -4.73
C GLU A 510 -10.83 -48.51 -4.45
N LEU A 511 -10.77 -47.18 -4.60
CA LEU A 511 -11.95 -46.32 -4.44
C LEU A 511 -13.03 -46.62 -5.48
N ALA A 512 -12.65 -46.88 -6.74
CA ALA A 512 -13.61 -47.28 -7.77
C ALA A 512 -14.29 -48.61 -7.45
N ALA A 513 -13.56 -49.60 -6.93
CA ALA A 513 -14.12 -50.88 -6.49
C ALA A 513 -15.16 -50.69 -5.39
N VAL A 514 -14.87 -49.84 -4.39
CA VAL A 514 -15.80 -49.51 -3.30
C VAL A 514 -17.07 -48.84 -3.86
N LEU A 515 -16.92 -47.85 -4.74
CA LEU A 515 -18.07 -47.17 -5.35
C LEU A 515 -18.94 -48.13 -6.18
N LEU A 516 -18.33 -49.01 -6.98
CA LEU A 516 -19.06 -50.03 -7.75
C LEU A 516 -19.79 -51.03 -6.85
N ALA A 517 -19.16 -51.47 -5.76
CA ALA A 517 -19.79 -52.36 -4.78
C ALA A 517 -21.03 -51.73 -4.12
N HIS A 518 -21.06 -50.39 -4.02
CA HIS A 518 -22.21 -49.62 -3.53
C HIS A 518 -23.20 -49.20 -4.63
N GLY A 519 -23.06 -49.69 -5.86
CA GLY A 519 -24.03 -49.47 -6.94
C GLY A 519 -23.78 -48.20 -7.77
N ALA A 520 -22.54 -47.70 -7.82
CA ALA A 520 -22.18 -46.67 -8.79
C ALA A 520 -22.39 -47.19 -10.22
N ASP A 521 -23.10 -46.42 -11.04
CA ASP A 521 -23.35 -46.75 -12.45
C ASP A 521 -22.14 -46.30 -13.29
N PRO A 522 -21.35 -47.25 -13.85
CA PRO A 522 -20.18 -46.91 -14.65
C PRO A 522 -20.54 -46.31 -16.02
N ASN A 523 -21.80 -46.43 -16.46
CA ASN A 523 -22.29 -46.03 -17.77
C ASN A 523 -22.86 -44.61 -17.82
N LEU A 524 -22.82 -43.89 -16.69
CA LEU A 524 -23.09 -42.46 -16.68
C LEU A 524 -22.08 -41.72 -17.56
N HIS A 525 -22.52 -40.64 -18.20
CA HIS A 525 -21.70 -39.83 -19.08
C HIS A 525 -21.89 -38.35 -18.79
N VAL A 526 -20.82 -37.59 -18.97
CA VAL A 526 -20.80 -36.15 -18.74
C VAL A 526 -20.45 -35.40 -20.01
N THR A 527 -21.00 -34.20 -20.15
CA THR A 527 -20.67 -33.30 -21.28
C THR A 527 -19.89 -32.13 -20.71
N ARG A 528 -18.59 -32.01 -21.03
CA ARG A 528 -17.78 -30.86 -20.59
C ARG A 528 -18.19 -29.62 -21.39
N ARG A 529 -18.25 -28.44 -20.75
CA ARG A 529 -18.42 -27.17 -21.46
C ARG A 529 -17.27 -26.98 -22.46
N LEU A 530 -17.62 -26.50 -23.68
CA LEU A 530 -16.79 -26.33 -24.90
C LEU A 530 -16.73 -27.54 -25.86
N GLY A 531 -17.83 -27.76 -26.60
CA GLY A 531 -17.78 -28.41 -27.93
C GLY A 531 -17.25 -29.85 -28.02
N ARG A 532 -17.10 -30.55 -26.89
CA ARG A 532 -16.63 -31.95 -26.84
C ARG A 532 -17.79 -32.93 -26.79
N TYR A 533 -17.57 -34.12 -27.32
CA TYR A 533 -18.49 -35.25 -27.22
C TYR A 533 -18.63 -35.71 -25.75
N PRO A 534 -19.73 -36.38 -25.39
CA PRO A 534 -19.93 -36.94 -24.05
C PRO A 534 -18.81 -37.92 -23.68
N GLN A 535 -18.35 -37.90 -22.43
CA GLN A 535 -17.35 -38.83 -21.91
C GLN A 535 -17.97 -39.71 -20.82
N SER A 536 -17.77 -41.02 -20.93
CA SER A 536 -18.10 -42.02 -19.90
C SER A 536 -16.94 -42.21 -18.92
N THR A 537 -17.19 -42.96 -17.84
CA THR A 537 -16.14 -43.42 -16.91
C THR A 537 -15.04 -44.20 -17.63
N LEU A 538 -15.42 -45.06 -18.59
CA LEU A 538 -14.47 -45.85 -19.37
C LEU A 538 -13.58 -44.97 -20.26
N ASP A 539 -14.15 -43.95 -20.90
CA ASP A 539 -13.39 -43.01 -21.75
C ASP A 539 -12.35 -42.21 -20.94
N ILE A 540 -12.70 -41.84 -19.70
CA ILE A 540 -11.81 -41.12 -18.77
C ILE A 540 -10.67 -42.03 -18.30
N ALA A 541 -10.93 -43.32 -18.11
CA ALA A 541 -9.97 -44.30 -17.59
C ALA A 541 -8.90 -44.75 -18.62
N THR A 542 -8.94 -44.26 -19.86
CA THR A 542 -8.11 -44.73 -20.99
C THR A 542 -6.58 -44.64 -20.81
N ARG A 543 -6.11 -44.07 -19.70
CA ARG A 543 -4.69 -43.98 -19.32
C ARG A 543 -4.22 -45.04 -18.31
N ARG A 544 -5.12 -45.87 -17.75
CA ARG A 544 -4.84 -46.79 -16.64
C ARG A 544 -5.38 -48.20 -16.94
N CYS A 545 -4.49 -49.16 -17.21
CA CYS A 545 -4.88 -50.52 -17.60
C CYS A 545 -5.70 -51.24 -16.51
N ASP A 546 -5.31 -51.10 -15.24
CA ASP A 546 -5.96 -51.81 -14.13
C ASP A 546 -7.37 -51.28 -13.87
N MET A 547 -7.55 -49.96 -14.00
CA MET A 547 -8.87 -49.32 -13.95
C MET A 547 -9.77 -49.79 -15.09
N ILE A 548 -9.24 -49.89 -16.31
CA ILE A 548 -10.01 -50.38 -17.48
C ILE A 548 -10.50 -51.80 -17.24
N LYS A 549 -9.66 -52.70 -16.71
CA LYS A 549 -10.06 -54.08 -16.41
C LYS A 549 -11.22 -54.11 -15.41
N LEU A 550 -11.09 -53.39 -14.30
CA LEU A 550 -12.13 -53.29 -13.27
C LEU A 550 -13.44 -52.72 -13.84
N LEU A 551 -13.37 -51.70 -14.69
CA LEU A 551 -14.55 -51.12 -15.32
C LEU A 551 -15.21 -52.07 -16.34
N LEU A 552 -14.41 -52.81 -17.12
CA LEU A 552 -14.93 -53.84 -18.03
C LEU A 552 -15.62 -54.98 -17.28
N ASP A 553 -15.04 -55.44 -16.17
CA ASP A 553 -15.65 -56.45 -15.30
C ASP A 553 -16.98 -55.95 -14.69
N ALA A 554 -17.10 -54.63 -14.47
CA ALA A 554 -18.32 -53.97 -14.03
C ALA A 554 -19.32 -53.63 -15.16
N GLY A 555 -19.04 -54.02 -16.41
CA GLY A 555 -19.92 -53.77 -17.55
C GLY A 555 -19.96 -52.31 -18.02
N ALA A 556 -18.86 -51.57 -17.82
CA ALA A 556 -18.71 -50.20 -18.31
C ALA A 556 -18.58 -50.15 -19.84
N LEU A 557 -19.27 -49.20 -20.46
CA LEU A 557 -19.26 -48.94 -21.88
C LEU A 557 -18.71 -47.54 -22.17
N SER A 558 -18.21 -47.34 -23.39
CA SER A 558 -17.83 -46.01 -23.88
C SER A 558 -19.09 -45.16 -24.11
N ALA A 559 -18.98 -43.84 -23.97
CA ALA A 559 -20.07 -42.95 -24.35
C ALA A 559 -20.30 -42.95 -25.87
N ARG A 560 -19.25 -43.14 -26.67
CA ARG A 560 -19.37 -43.48 -28.10
C ARG A 560 -19.34 -45.00 -28.21
N ARG A 561 -20.49 -45.60 -27.94
CA ARG A 561 -20.68 -47.05 -27.97
C ARG A 561 -20.37 -47.61 -29.34
N GLY A 562 -21.02 -47.05 -30.37
CA GLY A 562 -20.97 -47.60 -31.72
C GLY A 562 -21.53 -49.01 -31.78
N SER A 563 -20.99 -49.85 -32.67
CA SER A 563 -21.45 -51.23 -32.86
C SER A 563 -20.97 -52.20 -31.77
N THR A 564 -19.84 -51.88 -31.13
CA THR A 564 -19.15 -52.76 -30.17
C THR A 564 -19.32 -52.34 -28.71
N GLY A 565 -19.80 -51.13 -28.45
CA GLY A 565 -19.87 -50.56 -27.09
C GLY A 565 -18.60 -49.80 -26.65
N TYR A 566 -17.50 -49.88 -27.39
CA TYR A 566 -16.18 -49.41 -26.94
C TYR A 566 -15.46 -48.45 -27.90
N GLU A 567 -16.08 -48.08 -29.02
CA GLU A 567 -15.42 -47.31 -30.09
C GLU A 567 -14.78 -46.01 -29.59
N GLY A 568 -15.47 -45.25 -28.72
CA GLY A 568 -14.92 -44.01 -28.15
C GLY A 568 -13.70 -44.21 -27.27
N ALA A 569 -13.71 -45.24 -26.42
CA ALA A 569 -12.61 -45.55 -25.52
C ALA A 569 -11.37 -46.01 -26.31
N ILE A 570 -11.55 -46.76 -27.40
CA ILE A 570 -10.45 -47.16 -28.30
C ILE A 570 -9.86 -45.93 -29.00
N LEU A 571 -10.71 -45.08 -29.59
CA LEU A 571 -10.28 -43.85 -30.24
C LEU A 571 -9.50 -42.94 -29.29
N ASP A 572 -9.97 -42.79 -28.05
CA ASP A 572 -9.31 -41.97 -27.05
C ASP A 572 -7.98 -42.62 -26.60
N ALA A 573 -7.95 -43.94 -26.37
CA ALA A 573 -6.73 -44.66 -26.05
C ALA A 573 -5.66 -44.53 -27.16
N GLU A 574 -6.04 -44.68 -28.43
CA GLU A 574 -5.13 -44.50 -29.57
C GLU A 574 -4.65 -43.06 -29.71
N LYS A 575 -5.56 -42.10 -29.63
CA LYS A 575 -5.25 -40.67 -29.73
C LYS A 575 -4.24 -40.22 -28.68
N TYR A 576 -4.32 -40.79 -27.47
CA TYR A 576 -3.41 -40.48 -26.36
C TYR A 576 -2.21 -41.45 -26.27
N GLY A 577 -2.01 -42.35 -27.25
CA GLY A 577 -0.85 -43.25 -27.31
C GLY A 577 -0.90 -44.45 -26.35
N ASN A 578 -2.04 -44.74 -25.73
CA ASN A 578 -2.24 -45.83 -24.77
C ASN A 578 -2.56 -47.15 -25.50
N HIS A 579 -1.62 -47.62 -26.33
CA HIS A 579 -1.81 -48.81 -27.18
C HIS A 579 -2.15 -50.09 -26.41
N VAL A 580 -1.65 -50.22 -25.17
CA VAL A 580 -1.96 -51.37 -24.30
C VAL A 580 -3.45 -51.38 -23.92
N VAL A 581 -4.02 -50.23 -23.59
CA VAL A 581 -5.46 -50.10 -23.29
C VAL A 581 -6.29 -50.40 -24.53
N ALA A 582 -5.91 -49.83 -25.68
CA ALA A 582 -6.59 -50.12 -26.95
C ALA A 582 -6.55 -51.63 -27.27
N ARG A 583 -5.43 -52.31 -27.01
CA ARG A 583 -5.32 -53.77 -27.17
C ARG A 583 -6.24 -54.52 -26.19
N ILE A 584 -6.25 -54.16 -24.90
CA ILE A 584 -7.15 -54.79 -23.90
C ILE A 584 -8.62 -54.67 -24.33
N LEU A 585 -9.03 -53.50 -24.83
CA LEU A 585 -10.40 -53.28 -25.32
C LEU A 585 -10.70 -54.13 -26.55
N ARG A 586 -9.77 -54.25 -27.52
CA ARG A 586 -9.95 -55.13 -28.69
C ARG A 586 -10.02 -56.60 -28.31
N GLU A 587 -9.14 -57.07 -27.43
CA GLU A 587 -9.18 -58.44 -26.89
C GLU A 587 -10.50 -58.73 -26.15
N HIS A 588 -11.06 -57.74 -25.46
CA HIS A 588 -12.37 -57.87 -24.82
C HIS A 588 -13.50 -57.99 -25.85
N ILE A 589 -13.45 -57.21 -26.94
CA ILE A 589 -14.41 -57.31 -28.05
C ILE A 589 -14.33 -58.67 -28.72
N GLU A 590 -13.13 -59.16 -29.02
CA GLU A 590 -12.93 -60.48 -29.65
C GLU A 590 -13.57 -61.60 -28.81
N LYS A 591 -13.37 -61.58 -27.49
CA LYS A 591 -14.03 -62.54 -26.58
C LYS A 591 -15.55 -62.42 -26.57
N GLN A 592 -16.08 -61.20 -26.63
CA GLN A 592 -17.54 -60.99 -26.75
C GLN A 592 -18.07 -61.55 -28.09
N GLU A 593 -17.34 -61.33 -29.17
CA GLU A 593 -17.69 -61.83 -30.51
C GLU A 593 -17.62 -63.35 -30.63
N GLU A 594 -16.64 -63.99 -29.99
CA GLU A 594 -16.61 -65.46 -29.86
C GLU A 594 -17.86 -65.99 -29.15
N GLN A 595 -18.31 -65.32 -28.08
CA GLN A 595 -19.56 -65.68 -27.40
C GLN A 595 -20.78 -65.48 -28.28
N PHE A 596 -20.81 -64.43 -29.10
CA PHE A 596 -21.88 -64.21 -30.07
C PHE A 596 -21.88 -65.25 -31.20
N HIS A 597 -20.72 -65.76 -31.61
CA HIS A 597 -20.65 -66.88 -32.54
C HIS A 597 -21.22 -68.17 -31.95
N ILE A 598 -20.97 -68.44 -30.67
CA ILE A 598 -21.55 -69.59 -29.96
C ILE A 598 -23.07 -69.40 -29.76
N ARG A 599 -23.53 -68.16 -29.53
CA ARG A 599 -24.95 -67.81 -29.32
C ARG A 599 -25.36 -66.59 -30.14
N PRO A 600 -25.77 -66.77 -31.42
CA PRO A 600 -26.09 -65.66 -32.33
C PRO A 600 -27.23 -64.74 -31.84
N GLU A 601 -28.15 -65.30 -31.06
CA GLU A 601 -29.28 -64.57 -30.46
C GLU A 601 -28.82 -63.41 -29.55
N LEU A 602 -27.67 -63.57 -28.88
CA LEU A 602 -27.12 -62.56 -27.98
C LEU A 602 -26.68 -61.30 -28.72
N ARG A 603 -26.29 -61.42 -30.00
CA ARG A 603 -25.83 -60.28 -30.81
C ARG A 603 -26.97 -59.30 -31.10
N ALA A 604 -28.15 -59.83 -31.43
CA ALA A 604 -29.34 -59.02 -31.65
C ALA A 604 -29.79 -58.32 -30.36
N CYS A 605 -29.76 -59.04 -29.22
CA CYS A 605 -30.03 -58.46 -27.91
C CYS A 605 -29.03 -57.36 -27.54
N HIS A 606 -27.74 -57.59 -27.74
CA HIS A 606 -26.68 -56.61 -27.45
C HIS A 606 -26.88 -55.33 -28.26
N SER A 607 -27.10 -55.42 -29.57
CA SER A 607 -27.38 -54.26 -30.43
C SER A 607 -28.66 -53.51 -30.01
N ALA A 608 -29.71 -54.23 -29.62
CA ALA A 608 -30.95 -53.63 -29.14
C ALA A 608 -30.77 -52.89 -27.81
N VAL A 609 -29.94 -53.42 -26.90
CA VAL A 609 -29.60 -52.77 -25.62
C VAL A 609 -28.84 -51.48 -25.87
N MET A 610 -27.82 -51.49 -26.73
CA MET A 610 -27.05 -50.28 -27.06
C MET A 610 -27.95 -49.16 -27.61
N LYS A 611 -28.85 -49.48 -28.56
CA LYS A 611 -29.81 -48.52 -29.10
C LYS A 611 -30.74 -47.95 -28.03
N LYS A 612 -31.26 -48.79 -27.13
CA LYS A 612 -32.13 -48.33 -26.03
C LYS A 612 -31.37 -47.39 -25.08
N MET A 613 -30.11 -47.67 -24.76
CA MET A 613 -29.27 -46.81 -23.92
C MET A 613 -29.00 -45.47 -24.61
N ASP A 614 -28.67 -45.47 -25.90
CA ASP A 614 -28.48 -44.23 -26.69
C ASP A 614 -29.77 -43.38 -26.72
N GLU A 615 -30.94 -44.00 -26.86
CA GLU A 615 -32.23 -43.31 -26.80
C GLU A 615 -32.53 -42.71 -25.42
N GLN A 616 -32.21 -43.43 -24.34
CA GLN A 616 -32.37 -42.92 -22.97
C GLN A 616 -31.44 -41.74 -22.71
N ASP A 617 -30.18 -41.83 -23.15
CA ASP A 617 -29.19 -40.75 -23.04
C ASP A 617 -29.63 -39.52 -23.84
N ALA A 618 -30.15 -39.71 -25.05
CA ALA A 618 -30.71 -38.62 -25.85
C ALA A 618 -31.91 -37.95 -25.17
N LYS A 619 -32.80 -38.73 -24.53
CA LYS A 619 -33.93 -38.20 -23.75
C LYS A 619 -33.44 -37.38 -22.54
N ARG A 620 -32.46 -37.89 -21.80
CA ARG A 620 -31.85 -37.16 -20.65
C ARG A 620 -31.26 -35.82 -21.10
N ARG A 621 -30.53 -35.79 -22.23
CA ARG A 621 -29.96 -34.56 -22.80
C ARG A 621 -31.04 -33.55 -23.22
N ARG A 622 -32.11 -34.01 -23.86
CA ARG A 622 -33.24 -33.14 -24.25
C ARG A 622 -33.94 -32.52 -23.05
N LYS A 623 -34.18 -33.31 -22.00
CA LYS A 623 -34.76 -32.82 -20.75
C LYS A 623 -33.86 -31.75 -20.11
N LYS A 624 -32.56 -31.99 -20.06
CA LYS A 624 -31.59 -31.03 -19.52
C LYS A 624 -31.55 -29.71 -20.30
N MET A 625 -31.69 -29.75 -21.62
CA MET A 625 -31.81 -28.53 -22.44
C MET A 625 -33.10 -27.74 -22.13
N GLN A 626 -34.21 -28.45 -21.88
CA GLN A 626 -35.49 -27.83 -21.54
C GLN A 626 -35.53 -27.25 -20.12
N ASP A 627 -34.81 -27.85 -19.17
CA ASP A 627 -34.71 -27.36 -17.79
C ASP A 627 -33.72 -26.18 -17.65
N THR A 628 -32.93 -25.88 -18.70
CA THR A 628 -31.95 -24.77 -18.73
C THR A 628 -32.42 -23.52 -19.50
N ASP A 629 -33.52 -23.62 -20.25
CA ASP A 629 -34.22 -22.51 -20.93
C ASP A 629 -35.36 -21.98 -20.05
#